data_AF-A0A0J6ZCL8-F1
#
_entry.id   AF-A0A0J6ZCL8-F1
#
_cell.length_a   1.000
_cell.length_b   1.000
_cell.length_c   1.000
_cell.angle_alpha   90.00
_cell.angle_beta   90.00
_cell.angle_gamma   90.00
#
_symmetry.space_group_name_H-M   'P 1'
#
loop_
_entity.id
_entity.type
_entity.pdbx_description
1 polymer ?
#
loop_
_entity_poly.entity_id
_entity_poly.type
_entity_poly.pdbx_seq_one_letter_code
_entity_poly.pdbx_strand_id
1 'polypeptide(L)' 'MSGSQHKDPAMTVRVPSGLKADARHTLAGRGLELRAFIVACLTALRTHPEQVLAVVDPYWPDPKPRGRPRRDERSDPPH' A
#
# COMPACT_ATOMS: atom_id res chain seq x y z
N MET A 1 -34.90 19.37 0.21
CA MET A 1 -33.55 19.41 0.80
C MET A 1 -32.67 18.45 0.01
N SER A 2 -31.90 18.95 -0.97
CA SER A 2 -30.99 18.11 -1.76
C SER A 2 -29.69 17.91 -0.98
N GLY A 3 -29.54 16.73 -0.37
CA GLY A 3 -28.28 16.33 0.24
C GLY A 3 -27.28 15.97 -0.87
N SER A 4 -26.23 16.77 -1.01
CA SER A 4 -25.09 16.47 -1.87
C SER A 4 -24.48 15.15 -1.42
N GLN A 5 -24.72 14.07 -2.17
CA GLN A 5 -24.13 12.75 -1.95
C GLN A 5 -22.67 12.84 -2.41
N HIS A 6 -21.82 13.49 -1.60
CA HIS A 6 -20.38 13.40 -1.76
C HIS A 6 -20.00 11.94 -1.54
N LYS A 7 -19.99 11.14 -2.61
CA LYS A 7 -19.38 9.82 -2.61
C LYS A 7 -17.96 10.02 -2.10
N ASP A 8 -17.63 9.35 -1.01
CA ASP A 8 -16.27 9.36 -0.48
C ASP A 8 -15.29 9.10 -1.63
N PRO A 9 -14.25 9.94 -1.78
CA PRO A 9 -13.35 9.82 -2.91
C PRO A 9 -12.69 8.44 -2.90
N ALA A 10 -12.75 7.75 -4.04
CA ALA A 10 -12.16 6.43 -4.18
C ALA A 10 -10.64 6.51 -4.01
N MET A 11 -10.12 5.94 -2.91
CA MET A 11 -8.68 5.80 -2.70
C MET A 11 -8.11 4.78 -3.69
N THR A 12 -7.26 5.24 -4.60
CA THR A 12 -6.58 4.37 -5.57
C THR A 12 -5.15 4.10 -5.12
N VAL A 13 -4.87 2.86 -4.70
CA VAL A 13 -3.51 2.41 -4.35
C VAL A 13 -2.94 1.61 -5.53
N ARG A 14 -1.75 2.00 -6.00
CA ARG A 14 -1.01 1.24 -7.01
C ARG A 14 -0.24 0.13 -6.32
N VAL A 15 -0.76 -1.08 -6.42
CA VAL A 15 -0.16 -2.31 -5.88
C VAL A 15 0.53 -3.06 -7.03
N PRO A 16 1.70 -3.70 -6.81
CA PRO A 16 2.26 -4.63 -7.78
C PRO A 16 1.21 -5.65 -8.25
N SER A 17 1.12 -5.88 -9.55
CA SER A 17 0.03 -6.68 -10.15
C SER A 17 0.01 -8.12 -9.64
N GLY A 18 1.18 -8.76 -9.45
CA GLY A 18 1.30 -10.09 -8.86
C GLY A 18 0.73 -10.17 -7.44
N LEU A 19 1.18 -9.27 -6.56
CA LEU A 19 0.70 -9.21 -5.17
C LEU A 19 -0.83 -9.07 -5.08
N LYS A 20 -1.43 -8.24 -5.94
CA LYS A 20 -2.88 -8.04 -5.98
C LYS A 20 -3.62 -9.30 -6.44
N ALA A 21 -3.09 -10.00 -7.44
CA ALA A 21 -3.68 -11.23 -7.97
C ALA A 21 -3.66 -12.34 -6.91
N ASP A 22 -2.52 -12.53 -6.24
CA ASP A 22 -2.33 -13.54 -5.20
C ASP A 22 -3.26 -13.28 -4.02
N ALA A 23 -3.29 -12.05 -3.51
CA ALA A 23 -4.18 -11.68 -2.41
C ALA A 23 -5.66 -11.91 -2.76
N ARG A 24 -6.07 -11.57 -3.99
CA ARG A 24 -7.45 -11.82 -4.45
C ARG A 24 -7.75 -13.31 -4.51
N HIS A 25 -6.82 -14.13 -4.99
CA HIS A 25 -7.01 -15.58 -5.06
C HIS A 25 -7.13 -16.20 -3.65
N THR A 26 -6.25 -15.83 -2.72
CA THR A 26 -6.30 -16.30 -1.32
C THR A 26 -7.62 -15.94 -0.63
N LEU A 27 -8.12 -14.71 -0.82
CA LEU A 27 -9.38 -14.28 -0.24
C LEU A 27 -10.58 -14.98 -0.88
N ALA A 28 -10.58 -15.13 -2.21
CA ALA A 28 -11.64 -15.84 -2.92
C ALA A 28 -11.78 -17.29 -2.46
N GLY A 29 -10.67 -17.99 -2.20
CA GLY A 29 -10.68 -19.34 -1.63
C GLY A 29 -11.32 -19.43 -0.24
N ARG A 30 -11.54 -18.30 0.43
CA ARG A 30 -12.21 -18.17 1.74
C ARG A 30 -13.58 -17.48 1.65
N GLY A 31 -14.07 -17.19 0.44
CA GLY A 31 -15.33 -16.46 0.24
C GLY A 31 -15.27 -14.98 0.65
N LEU A 32 -14.06 -14.40 0.71
CA LEU A 32 -13.85 -13.00 1.11
C LEU A 32 -13.55 -12.11 -0.11
N GLU A 33 -14.06 -10.88 -0.08
CA GLU A 33 -13.75 -9.87 -1.09
C GLU A 33 -12.57 -8.99 -0.69
N LEU A 34 -11.69 -8.66 -1.64
CA LEU A 34 -10.53 -7.79 -1.40
C LEU A 34 -10.91 -6.42 -0.83
N ARG A 35 -12.01 -5.82 -1.31
CA ARG A 35 -12.48 -4.51 -0.81
C ARG A 35 -12.95 -4.61 0.64
N ALA A 36 -13.74 -5.64 0.96
CA ALA A 36 -14.21 -5.89 2.32
C ALA A 36 -13.04 -6.15 3.28
N PHE A 37 -12.03 -6.90 2.81
CA PHE A 37 -10.81 -7.15 3.56
C PHE A 37 -10.05 -5.86 3.90
N ILE A 38 -9.86 -4.95 2.92
CA ILE A 38 -9.20 -3.66 3.17
C ILE A 38 -9.97 -2.83 4.21
N VAL A 39 -11.30 -2.79 4.13
CA VAL A 39 -12.14 -2.09 5.12
C VAL A 39 -11.99 -2.72 6.51
N ALA A 40 -11.95 -4.05 6.60
CA ALA A 40 -11.72 -4.76 7.86
C ALA A 40 -10.34 -4.43 8.45
N CYS A 41 -9.28 -4.39 7.64
CA CYS A 41 -7.94 -3.99 8.09
C CYS A 41 -7.91 -2.56 8.65
N LEU A 42 -8.56 -1.61 7.99
CA LEU A 42 -8.65 -0.22 8.47
C LEU A 42 -9.45 -0.13 9.77
N THR A 43 -10.51 -0.92 9.89
CA THR A 43 -11.32 -1.01 11.12
C THR A 43 -10.51 -1.61 12.26
N ALA A 44 -9.74 -2.66 12.00
CA ALA A 44 -8.85 -3.29 12.96
C ALA A 44 -7.75 -2.32 13.41
N LEU A 45 -7.12 -1.58 12.48
CA LEU A 45 -6.09 -0.58 12.81
C LEU A 45 -6.64 0.52 13.72
N ARG A 46 -7.87 0.99 13.46
CA ARG A 46 -8.53 1.99 14.31
C ARG A 46 -8.81 1.46 15.72
N THR A 47 -9.11 0.17 15.86
CA THR A 47 -9.55 -0.43 17.13
C THR A 47 -8.38 -0.96 17.97
N HIS A 48 -7.37 -1.53 17.30
CA HIS A 48 -6.22 -2.19 17.92
C HIS A 48 -4.91 -1.80 17.19
N PRO A 49 -4.47 -0.54 17.28
CA PRO A 49 -3.38 -0.03 16.46
C PRO A 49 -2.08 -0.80 16.67
N GLU A 50 -1.65 -0.98 17.92
CA GLU A 50 -0.38 -1.65 18.23
C GLU A 50 -0.33 -3.11 17.74
N GLN A 51 -1.45 -3.83 17.83
CA GLN A 51 -1.52 -5.22 17.38
C GLN A 51 -1.41 -5.31 15.86
N VAL A 52 -2.10 -4.42 15.14
CA VAL A 52 -2.02 -4.39 13.68
C VAL A 52 -0.63 -3.96 13.23
N LEU A 53 -0.06 -2.92 13.85
CA LEU A 53 1.29 -2.43 13.55
C LEU A 53 2.35 -3.51 13.76
N ALA A 54 2.28 -4.26 14.85
CA ALA A 54 3.20 -5.38 15.10
C ALA A 54 3.11 -6.48 14.03
N VAL A 55 1.91 -6.75 13.48
CA VAL A 55 1.71 -7.74 12.41
C VAL A 55 2.24 -7.26 11.07
N VAL A 56 2.10 -5.96 10.76
CA VAL A 56 2.51 -5.41 9.45
C VAL A 56 3.96 -4.95 9.40
N ASP A 57 4.61 -4.75 10.55
CA ASP A 57 6.00 -4.30 10.67
C ASP A 57 6.99 -5.09 9.77
N PRO A 58 6.96 -6.43 9.70
CA PRO A 58 7.87 -7.19 8.84
C PRO A 58 7.66 -6.99 7.33
N TYR A 59 6.51 -6.43 6.93
CA TYR A 59 6.15 -6.17 5.53
C TYR A 59 6.25 -4.69 5.17
N TRP A 60 6.60 -3.84 6.13
CA TRP A 60 6.70 -2.40 5.89
C TRP A 60 7.85 -2.13 4.92
N PRO A 61 7.61 -1.43 3.80
CA PRO A 61 8.68 -1.18 2.85
C PRO A 61 9.72 -0.27 3.48
N ASP A 62 11.00 -0.58 3.23
CA ASP A 62 12.07 0.32 3.58
C ASP A 62 11.79 1.72 3.01
N PRO A 63 12.07 2.79 3.78
CA PRO A 63 11.97 4.14 3.25
C PRO A 63 12.86 4.24 2.01
N LYS A 64 12.25 4.45 0.84
CA LYS A 64 13.04 4.65 -0.38
C LYS A 64 13.96 5.86 -0.15
N PRO A 65 15.28 5.73 -0.39
CA PRO A 65 16.17 6.88 -0.31
C PRO A 65 15.65 7.96 -1.26
N ARG A 66 15.26 9.10 -0.68
CA ARG A 66 14.85 10.27 -1.43
C ARG A 66 16.09 10.91 -2.05
N GLY A 67 16.39 10.54 -3.29
CA GLY A 67 17.48 11.14 -4.05
C GLY A 67 17.43 10.75 -5.51
N ARG A 68 17.59 11.74 -6.40
CA ARG A 68 18.04 11.51 -7.77
C ARG A 68 19.46 10.92 -7.66
N PRO A 69 19.83 9.87 -8.40
CA PRO A 69 21.23 9.46 -8.50
C PRO A 69 22.04 10.70 -8.89
N ARG A 70 22.96 11.15 -8.02
CA ARG A 70 23.95 12.14 -8.45
C ARG A 70 24.77 11.42 -9.51
N ARG A 71 24.71 11.94 -10.75
CA ARG A 71 25.64 11.57 -11.80
C ARG A 71 27.02 11.90 -11.23
N ASP A 72 27.86 10.89 -11.03
CA ASP A 72 29.27 11.11 -10.71
C ASP A 72 29.90 11.83 -11.90
N GLU A 73 30.01 13.15 -11.79
CA GLU A 73 30.92 13.98 -12.59
C GLU A 73 32.34 13.70 -12.10
N ARG A 74 32.89 12.53 -12.47
CA ARG A 74 34.33 12.27 -12.33
C ARG A 74 34.80 11.11 -13.20
N SER A 75 34.62 11.28 -14.51
CA SER A 75 35.37 10.50 -15.51
C SER A 75 35.79 11.43 -16.65
N ASP A 76 36.59 12.44 -16.33
CA ASP A 76 37.48 13.05 -17.33
C ASP A 76 38.78 12.22 -17.36
N PRO A 77 39.15 11.61 -18.51
CA PRO A 77 40.48 11.04 -18.67
C PRO A 77 41.50 12.17 -18.88
N PRO A 78 42.74 12.05 -18.36
CA PRO A 78 43.77 13.04 -18.63
C PRO A 78 44.28 12.91 -20.08
N HIS A 79 44.77 14.05 -20.54
CA HIS A 79 45.25 14.38 -21.89
C HIS A 79 46.41 13.53 -22.40
#